data_AF-X7YKE5-F1
#
_entry.id   AF-X7YKE5-F1
#
_cell.length_a   1.000
_cell.length_b   1.000
_cell.length_c   1.000
_cell.angle_alpha   90.00
_cell.angle_beta   90.00
_cell.angle_gamma   90.00
#
_symmetry.space_group_name_H-M   'P 1'
#
loop_
_entity.id
_entity.type
_entity.pdbx_description
1 polymer ?
#
loop_
_entity_poly.entity_id
_entity_poly.type
_entity_poly.pdbx_seq_one_letter_code
_entity_poly.pdbx_strand_id
1 'polypeptide(L)'
;MTEYVCHLRDVYVAFTIRLHRIRTEDVPALEPMYNDLRARRFRYNDRDLTATLDELAAAVTGFCEQIDRTGTQDWDRVATRLPGEQRSARWLVRQAMHEGVHHLADIRRIGNAIADASR
;
A
#
# COMPACT_ATOMS: atom_id res chain seq x y z
N MET A 1 15.37 3.85 -3.85
CA MET A 1 14.44 3.18 -4.81
C MET A 1 13.87 1.91 -4.20
N THR A 2 14.68 0.97 -3.73
CA THR A 2 14.22 -0.29 -3.12
C THR A 2 13.26 -0.10 -1.94
N GLU A 3 13.49 0.91 -1.08
CA GLU A 3 12.53 1.23 0.01
C GLU A 3 11.13 1.58 -0.49
N TYR A 4 11.03 2.35 -1.57
CA TYR A 4 9.73 2.70 -2.17
C TYR A 4 9.01 1.46 -2.70
N VAL A 5 9.73 0.55 -3.36
CA VAL A 5 9.13 -0.69 -3.89
C VAL A 5 8.68 -1.62 -2.74
N CYS A 6 9.52 -1.76 -1.70
CA CYS A 6 9.16 -2.52 -0.50
C CYS A 6 7.94 -1.94 0.22
N HIS A 7 7.89 -0.60 0.36
CA HIS A 7 6.75 0.09 0.97
C HIS A 7 5.48 -0.13 0.15
N LEU A 8 5.52 0.03 -1.17
CA LEU A 8 4.35 -0.22 -2.02
C LEU A 8 3.87 -1.67 -1.94
N ARG A 9 4.79 -2.66 -1.96
CA ARG A 9 4.42 -4.07 -1.77
C ARG A 9 3.66 -4.24 -0.46
N ASP A 10 4.18 -3.69 0.63
CA ASP A 10 3.56 -3.82 1.95
C ASP A 10 2.23 -3.06 2.05
N VAL A 11 2.07 -1.93 1.35
CA VAL A 11 0.79 -1.23 1.19
C VAL A 11 -0.24 -2.16 0.56
N TYR A 12 0.04 -2.75 -0.61
CA TYR A 12 -0.94 -3.60 -1.29
C TYR A 12 -1.26 -4.87 -0.51
N VAL A 13 -0.27 -5.50 0.16
CA VAL A 13 -0.52 -6.62 1.08
C VAL A 13 -1.42 -6.21 2.24
N ALA A 14 -1.09 -5.11 2.94
CA ALA A 14 -1.87 -4.66 4.09
C ALA A 14 -3.29 -4.25 3.68
N PHE A 15 -3.45 -3.58 2.54
CA PHE A 15 -4.74 -3.09 2.07
C PHE A 15 -5.63 -4.21 1.54
N THR A 16 -5.06 -5.29 1.00
CA THR A 16 -5.77 -6.55 0.71
C THR A 16 -6.45 -7.09 1.97
N ILE A 17 -5.69 -7.22 3.06
CA ILE A 17 -6.21 -7.72 4.35
C ILE A 17 -7.27 -6.75 4.89
N ARG A 18 -6.98 -5.45 4.91
CA ARG A 18 -7.92 -4.44 5.44
C ARG A 18 -9.23 -4.39 4.65
N LEU A 19 -9.18 -4.50 3.32
CA LEU A 19 -10.39 -4.53 2.50
C LEU A 19 -11.22 -5.78 2.78
N HIS A 20 -10.57 -6.95 2.92
CA HIS A 20 -11.25 -8.16 3.36
C HIS A 20 -11.95 -7.96 4.71
N ARG A 21 -11.22 -7.45 5.72
CA ARG A 21 -11.78 -7.21 7.06
C ARG A 21 -12.95 -6.24 7.04
N ILE A 22 -12.86 -5.10 6.34
CA ILE A 22 -13.98 -4.14 6.23
C ILE A 22 -15.24 -4.82 5.70
N ARG A 23 -15.10 -5.77 4.79
CA ARG A 23 -16.23 -6.48 4.18
C ARG A 23 -16.83 -7.57 5.06
N THR A 24 -16.01 -8.25 5.86
CA THR A 24 -16.42 -9.45 6.59
C THR A 24 -16.64 -9.22 8.08
N GLU A 25 -16.11 -8.14 8.65
CA GLU A 25 -16.21 -7.81 10.08
C GLU A 25 -17.10 -6.57 10.29
N ASP A 26 -17.65 -6.45 11.50
CA ASP A 26 -18.37 -5.26 11.93
C ASP A 26 -17.38 -4.21 12.46
N VAL A 27 -17.27 -3.08 11.74
CA VAL A 27 -16.42 -1.92 12.05
C VAL A 27 -15.02 -2.29 12.60
N PRO A 28 -14.19 -3.04 11.84
CA PRO A 28 -12.91 -3.51 12.35
C PRO A 28 -11.95 -2.36 12.66
N ALA A 29 -11.06 -2.58 13.63
CA ALA A 29 -9.91 -1.71 13.87
C ALA A 29 -8.73 -2.12 12.99
N LEU A 30 -8.28 -1.23 12.10
CA LEU A 30 -7.17 -1.48 11.19
C LEU A 30 -5.83 -1.25 11.88
N GLU A 31 -4.94 -2.23 11.77
CA GLU A 31 -3.63 -2.18 12.40
C GLU A 31 -2.74 -1.12 11.75
N PRO A 32 -1.95 -0.35 12.53
CA PRO A 32 -0.94 0.54 11.97
C PRO A 32 0.12 -0.24 11.18
N MET A 33 0.58 0.33 10.07
CA MET A 33 1.60 -0.31 9.24
C MET A 33 3.04 -0.12 9.76
N TYR A 34 3.29 0.79 10.70
CA TYR A 34 4.64 1.02 11.25
C TYR A 34 5.74 1.12 10.18
N ASN A 35 5.49 1.90 9.11
CA ASN A 35 6.30 1.94 7.89
C ASN A 35 7.81 2.05 8.18
N ASP A 36 8.20 3.05 8.98
CA ASP A 36 9.60 3.30 9.37
C ASP A 36 10.23 2.12 10.11
N LEU A 37 9.47 1.51 11.03
CA LEU A 37 9.96 0.35 11.78
C LEU A 37 10.16 -0.84 10.84
N ARG A 38 9.23 -1.05 9.90
CA ARG A 38 9.28 -2.12 8.88
C ARG A 38 10.51 -1.93 7.99
N ALA A 39 10.71 -0.72 7.46
CA ALA A 39 11.85 -0.40 6.60
C ALA A 39 13.20 -0.68 7.28
N ARG A 40 13.36 -0.26 8.54
CA ARG A 40 14.56 -0.53 9.33
C ARG A 40 14.70 -2.02 9.69
N ARG A 41 13.63 -2.64 10.20
CA ARG A 41 13.65 -4.01 10.73
C ARG A 41 13.94 -5.06 9.65
N PHE A 42 13.41 -4.84 8.45
CA PHE A 42 13.58 -5.73 7.30
C PHE A 42 14.66 -5.26 6.32
N ARG A 43 15.39 -4.19 6.66
CA ARG A 43 16.52 -3.66 5.88
C ARG A 43 16.15 -3.51 4.40
N TYR A 44 15.15 -2.69 4.12
CA TYR A 44 14.64 -2.54 2.75
C TYR A 44 15.72 -2.20 1.71
N ASN A 45 16.75 -1.44 2.08
CA ASN A 45 17.86 -1.12 1.19
C ASN A 45 18.71 -2.34 0.78
N ASP A 46 18.69 -3.42 1.57
CA ASP A 46 19.45 -4.63 1.31
C ASP A 46 18.65 -5.66 0.48
N ARG A 47 17.40 -5.33 0.12
CA ARG A 47 16.54 -6.24 -0.65
C ARG A 47 16.94 -6.25 -2.12
N ASP A 48 16.82 -7.43 -2.73
CA ASP A 48 16.94 -7.57 -4.18
C ASP A 48 15.76 -6.85 -4.86
N LEU A 49 16.08 -5.89 -5.71
CA LEU A 49 15.08 -5.02 -6.32
C LEU A 49 14.17 -5.78 -7.27
N THR A 50 14.74 -6.66 -8.10
CA THR A 50 13.98 -7.43 -9.10
C THR A 50 12.97 -8.34 -8.42
N ALA A 51 13.40 -9.11 -7.42
CA ALA A 51 12.51 -9.94 -6.62
C ALA A 51 11.43 -9.10 -5.90
N THR A 52 11.79 -7.91 -5.41
CA THR A 52 10.82 -7.01 -4.75
C THR A 52 9.78 -6.47 -5.74
N LEU A 53 10.15 -6.24 -7.00
CA LEU A 53 9.20 -5.84 -8.05
C LEU A 53 8.22 -6.98 -8.38
N ASP A 54 8.70 -8.23 -8.42
CA ASP A 54 7.84 -9.41 -8.61
C ASP A 54 6.87 -9.58 -7.43
N GLU A 55 7.36 -9.40 -6.19
CA GLU A 55 6.52 -9.39 -4.98
C GLU A 55 5.46 -8.27 -5.03
N LEU A 56 5.83 -7.07 -5.48
CA LEU A 56 4.90 -5.96 -5.65
C LEU A 56 3.83 -6.29 -6.69
N ALA A 57 4.21 -6.86 -7.83
CA ALA A 57 3.26 -7.26 -8.87
C ALA A 57 2.24 -8.27 -8.33
N ALA A 58 2.69 -9.29 -7.60
CA ALA A 58 1.82 -10.27 -6.95
C ALA A 58 0.89 -9.62 -5.91
N ALA A 59 1.39 -8.68 -5.11
CA ALA A 59 0.60 -7.96 -4.12
C ALA A 59 -0.50 -7.09 -4.76
N VAL A 60 -0.19 -6.43 -5.88
CA VAL A 60 -1.17 -5.65 -6.66
C VAL A 60 -2.25 -6.57 -7.23
N THR A 61 -1.87 -7.72 -7.81
CA THR A 61 -2.85 -8.72 -8.29
C THR A 61 -3.79 -9.16 -7.18
N GLY A 62 -3.25 -9.55 -6.02
CA GLY A 62 -4.07 -9.94 -4.87
C GLY A 62 -5.01 -8.84 -4.39
N PHE A 63 -4.56 -7.57 -4.44
CA PHE A 63 -5.41 -6.44 -4.09
C PHE A 63 -6.55 -6.22 -5.09
N CYS A 64 -6.27 -6.31 -6.40
CA CYS A 64 -7.27 -6.23 -7.45
C CYS A 64 -8.33 -7.33 -7.30
N GLU A 65 -7.92 -8.57 -7.02
CA GLU A 65 -8.88 -9.66 -6.77
C GLU A 65 -9.78 -9.39 -5.56
N GLN A 66 -9.28 -8.72 -4.50
CA GLN A 66 -10.13 -8.32 -3.39
C GLN A 66 -11.09 -7.19 -3.77
N ILE A 67 -10.67 -6.26 -4.63
CA ILE A 67 -11.55 -5.24 -5.20
C ILE A 67 -12.68 -5.90 -5.99
N ASP A 68 -12.38 -6.86 -6.87
CA ASP A 68 -13.38 -7.54 -7.70
C ASP A 68 -14.41 -8.30 -6.88
N ARG A 69 -13.99 -8.83 -5.72
CA ARG A 69 -14.90 -9.49 -4.79
C ARG A 69 -15.83 -8.49 -4.08
N THR A 70 -15.55 -7.18 -4.07
CA THR A 70 -16.23 -6.18 -3.23
C THR A 70 -17.56 -5.78 -3.85
N GLY A 71 -18.66 -6.16 -3.18
CA GLY A 71 -20.01 -5.87 -3.68
C GLY A 71 -20.37 -4.38 -3.59
N THR A 72 -21.36 -3.96 -4.38
CA THR A 72 -21.80 -2.55 -4.42
C THR A 72 -22.16 -2.01 -3.03
N GLN A 73 -22.80 -2.82 -2.19
CA GLN A 73 -23.18 -2.47 -0.82
C GLN A 73 -22.00 -2.39 0.16
N ASP A 74 -20.86 -3.00 -0.17
CA ASP A 74 -19.73 -3.10 0.76
C ASP A 74 -18.85 -1.85 0.74
N TRP A 75 -18.94 -1.02 -0.31
CA TRP A 75 -18.08 0.14 -0.50
C TRP A 75 -18.23 1.22 0.57
N ASP A 76 -19.40 1.27 1.21
CA ASP A 76 -19.73 2.22 2.28
C ASP A 76 -19.52 1.63 3.69
N ARG A 77 -19.16 0.34 3.80
CA ARG A 77 -18.72 -0.24 5.07
C ARG A 77 -17.45 0.46 5.55
N VAL A 78 -17.37 0.64 6.86
CA VAL A 78 -16.32 1.43 7.53
C VAL A 78 -15.45 0.59 8.45
N ALA A 79 -14.24 1.08 8.70
CA ALA A 79 -13.33 0.62 9.73
C ALA A 79 -12.72 1.80 10.48
N THR A 80 -12.21 1.54 11.68
CA THR A 80 -11.46 2.53 12.46
C THR A 80 -9.96 2.39 12.18
N ARG A 81 -9.24 3.52 12.06
CA ARG A 81 -7.79 3.52 11.73
C ARG A 81 -6.95 4.22 12.79
N LEU A 82 -7.41 5.37 13.25
CA LEU A 82 -6.86 6.15 14.36
C LEU A 82 -8.00 6.46 15.34
N PRO A 83 -7.69 6.87 16.58
CA PRO A 83 -8.72 7.31 17.53
C PRO A 83 -9.63 8.38 16.92
N GLY A 84 -10.93 8.09 16.87
CA GLY A 84 -11.95 8.99 16.29
C GLY A 84 -12.00 9.03 14.76
N GLU A 85 -11.18 8.24 14.05
CA GLU A 85 -11.14 8.23 12.59
C GLU A 85 -11.80 6.96 12.02
N GLN A 86 -12.88 7.16 11.27
CA GLN A 86 -13.47 6.12 10.43
C GLN A 86 -13.14 6.34 8.95
N ARG A 87 -12.91 5.24 8.23
CA ARG A 87 -12.67 5.21 6.79
C ARG A 87 -13.46 4.09 6.13
N SER A 88 -14.04 4.39 4.97
CA SER A 88 -14.78 3.41 4.19
C SER A 88 -13.86 2.51 3.36
N ALA A 89 -14.38 1.36 2.91
CA ALA A 89 -13.73 0.52 1.90
C ALA A 89 -13.36 1.34 0.64
N ARG A 90 -14.26 2.23 0.19
CA ARG A 90 -14.00 3.11 -0.97
C ARG A 90 -12.83 4.06 -0.73
N TRP A 91 -12.75 4.66 0.46
CA TRP A 91 -11.59 5.49 0.80
C TRP A 91 -10.30 4.66 0.80
N LEU A 92 -10.35 3.46 1.37
CA LEU A 92 -9.19 2.59 1.49
C LEU A 92 -8.61 2.23 0.10
N VAL A 93 -9.45 1.89 -0.86
CA VAL A 93 -8.99 1.60 -2.23
C VAL A 93 -8.40 2.82 -2.91
N ARG A 94 -9.02 4.01 -2.75
CA ARG A 94 -8.46 5.26 -3.26
C ARG A 94 -7.11 5.59 -2.61
N GLN A 95 -6.96 5.33 -1.32
CA GLN A 95 -5.72 5.58 -0.59
C GLN A 95 -4.59 4.66 -1.08
N ALA A 96 -4.85 3.38 -1.36
CA ALA A 96 -3.83 2.50 -1.96
C ALA A 96 -3.34 3.03 -3.32
N MET A 97 -4.26 3.50 -4.17
CA MET A 97 -3.91 4.10 -5.46
C MET A 97 -3.14 5.41 -5.30
N HIS A 98 -3.52 6.23 -4.31
CA HIS A 98 -2.82 7.47 -3.97
C HIS A 98 -1.35 7.20 -3.59
N GLU A 99 -1.08 6.22 -2.71
CA GLU A 99 0.30 5.81 -2.37
C GLU A 99 1.09 5.43 -3.63
N GLY A 100 0.51 4.62 -4.53
CA GLY A 100 1.14 4.22 -5.78
C GLY A 100 1.57 5.41 -6.65
N VAL A 101 0.67 6.38 -6.84
CA VAL A 101 0.94 7.59 -7.64
C VAL A 101 2.02 8.46 -6.98
N HIS A 102 1.92 8.69 -5.66
CA HIS A 102 2.86 9.53 -4.93
C HIS A 102 4.29 8.96 -4.96
N HIS A 103 4.45 7.66 -4.68
CA HIS A 103 5.79 7.04 -4.65
C HIS A 103 6.41 6.89 -6.04
N LEU A 104 5.60 6.68 -7.08
CA LEU A 104 6.10 6.73 -8.46
C LEU A 104 6.60 8.14 -8.84
N ALA A 105 5.89 9.19 -8.42
CA ALA A 105 6.33 10.56 -8.65
C ALA A 105 7.64 10.88 -7.94
N ASP A 106 7.82 10.41 -6.71
CA ASP A 106 9.06 10.53 -5.95
C ASP A 106 10.24 9.84 -6.65
N ILE A 107 10.06 8.60 -7.10
CA ILE A 107 11.10 7.86 -7.84
C ILE A 107 11.53 8.63 -9.10
N ARG A 108 10.56 9.15 -9.87
CA ARG A 108 10.83 9.94 -11.08
C ARG A 108 11.61 11.22 -10.78
N ARG A 109 11.17 11.96 -9.75
CA ARG A 109 11.82 13.21 -9.32
C ARG A 109 13.27 12.97 -8.91
N ILE A 110 13.52 11.94 -8.10
CA ILE A 110 14.86 11.59 -7.64
C ILE A 110 15.73 11.10 -8.81
N GLY A 111 15.19 10.25 -9.68
CA GLY A 111 15.91 9.74 -10.85
C GLY A 111 16.36 10.85 -11.79
N ASN A 112 15.50 11.83 -12.06
CA ASN A 112 15.85 12.99 -12.88
C ASN A 112 16.95 13.83 -12.23
N ALA A 113 16.86 14.09 -10.91
CA ALA A 113 17.88 14.85 -10.21
C ALA A 113 19.27 14.18 -10.24
N ILE A 114 19.33 12.84 -10.12
CA ILE A 114 20.57 12.07 -10.25
C ILE A 114 21.14 12.17 -11.67
N ALA A 115 20.28 12.05 -12.69
CA ALA A 115 20.69 12.13 -14.08
C ALA A 115 21.28 13.51 -14.42
N ASP A 116 20.67 14.58 -13.90
CA ASP A 116 21.15 15.95 -14.12
C ASP A 116 22.44 16.26 -13.37
N ALA A 117 22.63 15.71 -12.16
CA ALA A 117 23.89 15.84 -11.41
C ALA A 117 25.05 15.02 -12.00
N SER A 118 24.76 14.08 -12.91
CA SER A 118 25.75 13.22 -13.56
C SER A 118 26.16 13.72 -14.96
N ARG A 119 25.61 14.86 -15.41
CA ARG A 119 26.01 15.57 -16.64
C ARG A 119 27.00 16.67 -16.31
#